data_AF-A0A327RQ51-F1
#
_entry.id   AF-A0A327RQ51-F1
#
_cell.length_a   1.000
_cell.length_b   1.000
_cell.length_c   1.000
_cell.angle_alpha   90.00
_cell.angle_beta   90.00
_cell.angle_gamma   90.00
#
_symmetry.space_group_name_H-M   'P 1'
#
loop_
_entity.id
_entity.type
_entity.pdbx_description
1 polymer ?
#
loop_
_entity_poly.entity_id
_entity_poly.type
_entity_poly.pdbx_seq_one_letter_code
_entity_poly.pdbx_strand_id
1 'polypeptide(L)'
;MKNVTLTTLFIIVLILSFLLFKECEKSADCNFDPPTDLITNAEANTYEEAYKTKYENLPEIIAANNGVMPEDVRDVWFDLKVMQDYLNYVKEESEIQGKENPGIRVYFGAKEIDGQLKNTVFFSPTYREAERDPEPSDNKNNYDIQSYNYGNAGMPPTEYEGGD
;
A
#
# COMPACT_ATOMS: atom_id res chain seq x y z
N MET A 1 -2.65 -59.38 -20.98
CA MET A 1 -3.09 -58.05 -21.46
C MET A 1 -3.73 -57.16 -20.39
N LYS A 2 -4.35 -57.69 -19.31
CA LYS A 2 -4.95 -56.87 -18.24
C LYS A 2 -3.95 -56.12 -17.34
N ASN A 3 -2.74 -56.65 -17.14
CA ASN A 3 -1.77 -56.02 -16.25
C ASN A 3 -1.11 -54.78 -16.87
N VAL A 4 -0.95 -54.77 -18.20
CA VAL A 4 -0.32 -53.65 -18.92
C VAL A 4 -1.16 -52.39 -18.80
N THR A 5 -2.48 -52.49 -19.01
CA THR A 5 -3.42 -51.35 -18.91
C THR A 5 -3.51 -50.76 -17.50
N LEU A 6 -3.35 -51.59 -16.45
CA LEU A 6 -3.37 -51.13 -15.07
C LEU A 6 -2.08 -50.37 -14.71
N THR A 7 -0.92 -50.86 -15.15
CA THR A 7 0.35 -50.14 -15.00
C THR A 7 0.38 -48.82 -15.75
N THR A 8 -0.16 -48.74 -16.97
CA THR A 8 -0.21 -47.46 -17.71
C THR A 8 -1.11 -46.44 -17.03
N LEU A 9 -2.25 -46.86 -16.47
CA LEU A 9 -3.15 -45.97 -15.74
C LEU A 9 -2.50 -45.42 -14.45
N PHE A 10 -1.76 -46.27 -13.73
CA PHE A 10 -1.06 -45.87 -12.51
C PHE A 10 0.05 -44.84 -12.79
N ILE A 11 0.78 -45.01 -13.89
CA ILE A 11 1.82 -44.06 -14.32
C ILE A 11 1.20 -42.71 -14.70
N ILE A 12 0.06 -42.70 -15.39
CA ILE A 12 -0.64 -41.46 -15.76
C ILE A 12 -1.11 -40.69 -14.52
N VAL A 13 -1.65 -41.37 -13.51
CA VAL A 13 -2.09 -40.75 -12.24
C VAL A 13 -0.90 -40.16 -11.47
N LEU A 14 0.24 -40.85 -11.44
CA LEU A 14 1.47 -40.34 -10.82
C LEU A 14 2.02 -39.11 -11.55
N ILE A 15 1.98 -39.09 -12.89
CA ILE A 15 2.39 -37.93 -13.69
C ILE A 15 1.44 -36.74 -13.46
N LEU A 16 0.12 -36.95 -13.47
CA LEU A 16 -0.87 -35.92 -13.18
C LEU A 16 -0.73 -35.37 -11.75
N SER A 17 -0.51 -36.24 -10.76
CA SER A 17 -0.20 -35.84 -9.40
C SER A 17 1.07 -34.98 -9.35
N PHE A 18 2.15 -35.40 -10.02
CA PHE A 18 3.40 -34.65 -10.05
C PHE A 18 3.27 -33.30 -10.77
N LEU A 19 2.45 -33.22 -11.82
CA LEU A 19 2.13 -31.97 -12.53
C LEU A 19 1.30 -31.02 -11.67
N LEU A 20 0.32 -31.53 -10.91
CA LEU A 20 -0.47 -30.75 -9.95
C LEU A 20 0.39 -30.27 -8.76
N PHE A 21 1.39 -31.05 -8.33
CA PHE A 21 2.36 -30.61 -7.32
C PHE A 21 3.35 -29.57 -7.86
N LYS A 22 3.69 -29.60 -9.16
CA LYS A 22 4.57 -28.60 -9.78
C LYS A 22 3.95 -27.23 -9.96
N GLU A 23 2.62 -27.14 -10.10
CA GLU A 23 1.90 -25.85 -10.06
C GLU A 23 1.95 -25.20 -8.68
N CYS A 24 2.29 -25.96 -7.63
CA CYS A 24 2.47 -25.49 -6.26
C CYS A 24 3.94 -25.12 -5.91
N GLU A 25 4.82 -25.04 -6.91
CA GLU A 25 6.17 -24.46 -6.76
C GLU A 25 6.28 -23.13 -7.52
N LYS A 26 5.24 -22.30 -7.47
CA LYS A 26 5.41 -20.88 -7.76
C LYS A 26 5.95 -20.22 -6.48
N SER A 27 7.17 -20.57 -6.05
CA SER A 27 7.91 -19.64 -5.21
C SER A 27 8.25 -18.47 -6.12
N ALA A 28 7.43 -17.42 -6.05
CA ALA A 28 7.90 -16.12 -6.44
C ALA A 28 9.24 -15.95 -5.72
N ASP A 29 10.31 -15.79 -6.50
CA ASP A 29 11.59 -15.36 -5.97
C ASP A 29 11.32 -13.93 -5.44
N CYS A 30 10.86 -13.83 -4.19
CA CYS A 30 10.54 -12.59 -3.50
C CYS A 30 11.85 -11.89 -3.18
N ASN A 31 12.52 -11.40 -4.22
CA ASN A 31 13.81 -10.74 -4.11
C ASN A 31 13.56 -9.24 -3.91
N PHE A 32 12.90 -8.91 -2.80
CA PHE A 32 12.73 -7.53 -2.34
C PHE A 32 13.11 -7.45 -0.86
N ASP A 33 13.65 -6.31 -0.46
CA ASP A 33 14.00 -6.10 0.94
C ASP A 33 12.72 -5.86 1.76
N PRO A 34 12.61 -6.36 3.00
CA PRO A 34 11.47 -6.05 3.85
C PRO A 34 11.26 -4.53 3.91
N PRO A 35 10.04 -4.03 3.64
CA PRO A 35 9.80 -2.59 3.62
C PRO A 35 10.12 -1.99 4.98
N THR A 36 10.86 -0.88 4.96
CA THR A 36 11.10 -0.07 6.16
C THR A 36 9.90 0.86 6.38
N ASP A 37 9.74 1.37 7.60
CA ASP A 37 8.80 2.47 7.89
C ASP A 37 7.32 2.14 7.64
N LEU A 38 6.96 0.87 7.88
CA LEU A 38 5.57 0.45 8.00
C LEU A 38 4.94 1.10 9.23
N ILE A 39 3.72 1.59 9.06
CA ILE A 39 2.87 2.09 10.13
C ILE A 39 1.72 1.12 10.40
N THR A 40 1.33 1.05 11.66
CA THR A 40 0.13 0.31 12.07
C THR A 40 -1.13 1.00 11.56
N ASN A 41 -2.25 0.27 11.45
CA ASN A 41 -3.53 0.90 11.09
C ASN A 41 -3.99 1.93 12.14
N ALA A 42 -3.60 1.75 13.40
CA ALA A 42 -3.89 2.72 14.45
C ALA A 42 -3.16 4.04 14.17
N GLU A 43 -1.88 4.00 13.81
CA GLU A 43 -1.12 5.19 13.42
C GLU A 43 -1.66 5.83 12.14
N ALA A 44 -2.00 5.03 11.13
CA ALA A 44 -2.63 5.50 9.90
C ALA A 44 -3.95 6.26 10.20
N ASN A 45 -4.80 5.69 11.05
CA ASN A 45 -6.03 6.33 11.50
C ASN A 45 -5.74 7.62 12.29
N THR A 46 -4.74 7.63 13.17
CA THR A 46 -4.32 8.85 13.87
C THR A 46 -3.91 9.96 12.89
N TYR A 47 -3.19 9.63 11.82
CA TYR A 47 -2.82 10.63 10.80
C TYR A 47 -4.03 11.16 10.03
N GLU A 48 -4.97 10.30 9.66
CA GLU A 48 -6.20 10.72 8.98
C GLU A 48 -7.07 11.63 9.88
N GLU A 49 -7.26 11.26 11.14
CA GLU A 49 -8.04 12.06 12.10
C GLU A 49 -7.36 13.41 12.39
N ALA A 50 -6.04 13.44 12.48
CA ALA A 50 -5.29 14.70 12.60
C ALA A 50 -5.46 15.59 11.37
N TYR A 51 -5.51 15.01 10.16
CA TYR A 51 -5.78 15.76 8.93
C TYR A 51 -7.18 16.38 8.93
N LYS A 52 -8.21 15.58 9.28
CA LYS A 52 -9.59 16.08 9.40
C LYS A 52 -9.67 17.21 10.41
N THR A 53 -9.12 17.00 11.61
CA THR A 53 -9.07 18.00 12.68
C THR A 53 -8.39 19.29 12.23
N LYS A 54 -7.25 19.18 11.56
CA LYS A 54 -6.53 20.34 11.03
C LYS A 54 -7.36 21.12 10.01
N TYR A 55 -8.00 20.42 9.08
CA TYR A 55 -8.79 21.04 8.02
C TYR A 55 -10.07 21.70 8.58
N GLU A 56 -10.72 21.06 9.55
CA GLU A 56 -11.86 21.63 10.28
C GLU A 56 -11.47 22.92 11.02
N ASN A 57 -10.31 22.94 11.66
CA ASN A 57 -9.81 24.09 12.42
C ASN A 57 -9.08 25.14 11.57
N LEU A 58 -8.96 24.92 10.24
CA LEU A 58 -8.20 25.80 9.36
C LEU A 58 -8.66 27.27 9.41
N PRO A 59 -9.98 27.59 9.46
CA PRO A 59 -10.43 28.98 9.59
C PRO A 59 -9.94 29.66 10.89
N GLU A 60 -9.93 28.94 12.01
CA GLU A 60 -9.46 29.45 13.29
C GLU A 60 -7.95 29.66 13.27
N ILE A 61 -7.21 28.72 12.68
CA ILE A 61 -5.75 28.81 12.52
C ILE A 61 -5.38 30.04 11.67
N ILE A 62 -6.09 30.27 10.55
CA ILE A 62 -5.89 31.44 9.68
C ILE A 62 -6.21 32.73 10.43
N ALA A 63 -7.33 32.77 11.17
CA ALA A 63 -7.71 33.94 11.96
C ALA A 63 -6.67 34.27 13.05
N ALA A 64 -6.16 33.25 13.75
CA ALA A 64 -5.10 33.39 14.73
C ALA A 64 -3.77 33.84 14.11
N ASN A 65 -3.53 33.51 12.84
CA ASN A 65 -2.36 33.92 12.07
C ASN A 65 -2.59 35.21 11.25
N ASN A 66 -3.39 36.15 11.76
CA ASN A 66 -3.68 37.45 11.12
C ASN A 66 -4.20 37.35 9.67
N GLY A 67 -4.94 36.29 9.34
CA GLY A 67 -5.45 36.04 8.00
C GLY A 67 -4.45 35.41 7.03
N VAL A 68 -3.26 35.03 7.50
CA VAL A 68 -2.22 34.40 6.68
C VAL A 68 -2.32 32.88 6.79
N MET A 69 -2.32 32.18 5.66
CA MET A 69 -2.29 30.71 5.65
C MET A 69 -0.94 30.22 6.19
N PRO A 70 -0.91 29.30 7.18
CA PRO A 70 0.33 28.71 7.65
C PRO A 70 1.03 27.94 6.53
N GLU A 71 2.36 27.95 6.56
CA GLU A 71 3.16 27.09 5.69
C GLU A 71 2.94 25.62 6.02
N ASP A 72 2.84 24.81 4.97
CA ASP A 72 2.47 23.42 5.06
C ASP A 72 3.19 22.59 4.00
N VAL A 73 3.21 21.29 4.23
CA VAL A 73 3.78 20.33 3.28
C VAL A 73 2.95 20.34 1.99
N ARG A 74 3.64 20.57 0.86
CA ARG A 74 3.05 20.58 -0.50
C ARG A 74 3.67 19.53 -1.43
N ASP A 75 4.85 19.02 -1.09
CA ASP A 75 5.52 17.92 -1.78
C ASP A 75 5.83 16.79 -0.79
N VAL A 76 5.78 15.56 -1.29
CA VAL A 76 6.15 14.37 -0.53
C VAL A 76 7.01 13.51 -1.44
N TRP A 77 8.28 13.33 -1.06
CA TRP A 77 9.24 12.53 -1.80
C TRP A 77 9.35 11.13 -1.20
N PHE A 78 9.36 10.13 -2.09
CA PHE A 78 9.56 8.72 -1.75
C PHE A 78 10.79 8.20 -2.47
N ASP A 79 11.60 7.40 -1.78
CA ASP A 79 12.65 6.62 -2.44
C ASP A 79 11.99 5.57 -3.35
N LEU A 80 12.42 5.51 -4.62
CA LEU A 80 11.81 4.64 -5.61
C LEU A 80 12.02 3.15 -5.27
N LYS A 81 13.18 2.78 -4.72
CA LYS A 81 13.46 1.39 -4.36
C LYS A 81 12.59 0.98 -3.17
N VAL A 82 12.55 1.80 -2.12
CA VAL A 82 11.73 1.49 -0.92
C VAL A 82 10.24 1.40 -1.29
N MET A 83 9.76 2.31 -2.15
CA MET A 83 8.38 2.24 -2.64
C MET A 83 8.14 0.94 -3.44
N GLN A 84 9.07 0.54 -4.32
CA GLN A 84 8.95 -0.70 -5.08
C GLN A 84 8.94 -1.94 -4.17
N ASP A 85 9.77 -1.96 -3.14
CA ASP A 85 9.83 -3.03 -2.14
C ASP A 85 8.49 -3.13 -1.37
N TYR A 86 7.91 -2.00 -0.96
CA TYR A 86 6.58 -1.98 -0.34
C TYR A 86 5.47 -2.48 -1.28
N LEU A 87 5.50 -2.12 -2.57
CA LEU A 87 4.54 -2.64 -3.54
C LEU A 87 4.66 -4.15 -3.73
N ASN A 88 5.87 -4.70 -3.63
CA ASN A 88 6.08 -6.16 -3.71
C ASN A 88 5.58 -6.85 -2.44
N TYR A 89 5.85 -6.28 -1.26
CA TYR A 89 5.28 -6.72 0.02
C TYR A 89 3.76 -6.80 -0.01
N VAL A 90 3.07 -5.76 -0.49
CA VAL A 90 1.61 -5.76 -0.59
C VAL A 90 1.09 -6.86 -1.51
N LYS A 91 1.78 -7.15 -2.63
CA LYS A 91 1.41 -8.24 -3.53
C LYS A 91 1.57 -9.60 -2.87
N GLU A 92 2.72 -9.85 -2.24
CA GLU A 92 3.01 -11.12 -1.57
C GLU A 92 2.02 -11.39 -0.43
N GLU A 93 1.80 -10.42 0.45
CA GLU A 93 0.84 -10.57 1.54
C GLU A 93 -0.61 -10.75 1.04
N SER A 94 -0.99 -10.08 -0.05
CA SER A 94 -2.31 -10.29 -0.66
C SER A 94 -2.46 -11.71 -1.21
N GLU A 95 -1.42 -12.23 -1.88
CA GLU A 95 -1.40 -13.60 -2.38
C GLU A 95 -1.49 -14.63 -1.24
N ILE A 96 -0.73 -14.44 -0.15
CA ILE A 96 -0.79 -15.28 1.06
C ILE A 96 -2.20 -15.31 1.64
N GLN A 97 -2.88 -14.16 1.63
CA GLN A 97 -4.25 -14.02 2.14
C GLN A 97 -5.33 -14.48 1.14
N GLY A 98 -4.96 -14.93 -0.06
CA GLY A 98 -5.90 -15.30 -1.12
C GLY A 98 -6.74 -14.11 -1.61
N LYS A 99 -6.20 -12.89 -1.52
CA LYS A 99 -6.84 -11.67 -2.00
C LYS A 99 -6.42 -11.39 -3.43
N GLU A 100 -7.39 -11.14 -4.28
CA GLU A 100 -7.14 -10.82 -5.69
C GLU A 100 -7.06 -9.30 -5.91
N ASN A 101 -6.43 -8.92 -7.01
CA ASN A 101 -6.33 -7.54 -7.49
C ASN A 101 -5.84 -6.55 -6.41
N PRO A 102 -4.63 -6.76 -5.84
CA PRO A 102 -4.10 -5.83 -4.86
C PRO A 102 -3.90 -4.44 -5.47
N GLY A 103 -4.16 -3.43 -4.66
CA GLY A 103 -3.99 -2.03 -5.02
C GLY A 103 -3.49 -1.22 -3.84
N ILE A 104 -3.33 0.07 -4.07
CA ILE A 104 -2.91 1.02 -3.05
C ILE A 104 -3.87 2.20 -3.07
N ARG A 105 -4.33 2.59 -1.88
CA ARG A 105 -5.06 3.83 -1.65
C ARG A 105 -4.15 4.83 -0.94
N VAL A 106 -4.06 6.04 -1.48
CA VAL A 106 -3.32 7.13 -0.85
C VAL A 106 -4.28 7.95 -0.01
N TYR A 107 -3.96 8.09 1.27
CA TYR A 107 -4.70 8.93 2.19
C TYR A 107 -3.92 10.21 2.50
N PHE A 108 -4.63 11.33 2.59
CA PHE A 108 -4.09 12.52 3.23
C PHE A 108 -4.08 12.31 4.75
N GLY A 109 -2.96 12.66 5.37
CA GLY A 109 -2.77 12.61 6.81
C GLY A 109 -2.14 13.90 7.33
N ALA A 110 -2.08 14.03 8.64
CA ALA A 110 -1.26 15.05 9.30
C ALA A 110 -0.50 14.44 10.48
N LYS A 111 0.70 14.95 10.73
CA LYS A 111 1.51 14.59 11.90
C LYS A 111 2.03 15.85 12.59
N GLU A 112 2.27 15.74 13.89
CA GLU A 112 2.85 16.84 14.66
C GLU A 112 4.35 16.95 14.36
N ILE A 113 4.77 18.13 13.91
CA ILE A 113 6.17 18.50 13.70
C ILE A 113 6.36 19.85 14.37
N ASP A 114 7.28 19.93 15.33
CA ASP A 114 7.58 21.14 16.11
C ASP A 114 6.34 21.82 16.71
N GLY A 115 5.40 21.01 17.23
CA GLY A 115 4.16 21.50 17.85
C GLY A 115 3.09 21.96 16.86
N GLN A 116 3.26 21.70 15.55
CA GLN A 116 2.30 22.04 14.51
C GLN A 116 1.87 20.81 13.72
N LEU A 117 0.58 20.71 13.41
CA LEU A 117 0.08 19.67 12.50
C LEU A 117 0.48 20.00 11.05
N LYS A 118 1.35 19.19 10.47
CA LYS A 118 1.83 19.31 9.09
C LYS A 118 1.27 18.18 8.24
N ASN A 119 0.94 18.47 6.98
CA ASN A 119 0.38 17.46 6.08
C ASN A 119 1.40 16.34 5.81
N THR A 120 0.87 15.16 5.53
CA THR A 120 1.60 13.99 5.05
C THR A 120 0.66 13.19 4.16
N VAL A 121 1.17 12.14 3.52
CA VAL A 121 0.34 11.09 2.94
C VAL A 121 0.79 9.74 3.46
N PHE A 122 -0.09 8.74 3.39
CA PHE A 122 0.27 7.36 3.63
C PHE A 122 -0.44 6.43 2.64
N PHE A 123 0.18 5.29 2.37
CA PHE A 123 -0.30 4.28 1.45
C PHE A 123 -0.95 3.14 2.22
N SER A 124 -2.23 2.91 1.98
CA SER A 124 -2.99 1.80 2.57
C SER A 124 -3.22 0.71 1.50
N PRO A 125 -2.90 -0.56 1.80
CA PRO A 125 -3.17 -1.67 0.89
C PRO A 125 -4.66 -1.84 0.64
N THR A 126 -5.03 -2.26 -0.57
CA THR A 126 -6.43 -2.57 -0.93
C THR A 126 -6.52 -3.87 -1.72
N TYR A 127 -7.70 -4.46 -1.78
CA TYR A 127 -7.99 -5.59 -2.66
C TYR A 127 -9.39 -5.46 -3.26
N ARG A 128 -9.67 -6.21 -4.33
CA ARG A 128 -11.01 -6.33 -4.90
C ARG A 128 -11.24 -7.67 -5.59
N GLU A 129 -12.49 -8.07 -5.67
CA GLU A 129 -12.90 -9.35 -6.26
C GLU A 129 -13.02 -9.32 -7.79
N ALA A 130 -13.12 -8.14 -8.41
CA ALA A 130 -13.33 -8.00 -9.86
C ALA A 130 -12.13 -7.37 -10.59
N GLU A 131 -11.79 -7.89 -11.77
CA GLU A 131 -10.65 -7.42 -12.59
C GLU A 131 -10.97 -6.19 -13.46
N ARG A 132 -12.21 -6.03 -13.97
CA ARG A 132 -12.57 -5.03 -14.99
C ARG A 132 -13.48 -3.92 -14.48
N ASP A 133 -13.05 -2.69 -14.77
CA ASP A 133 -13.77 -1.41 -14.59
C ASP A 133 -14.50 -1.27 -13.24
N PRO A 134 -13.77 -1.36 -12.11
CA PRO A 134 -14.38 -1.36 -10.79
C PRO A 134 -14.73 0.06 -10.39
N GLU A 135 -15.90 0.22 -9.79
CA GLU A 135 -16.25 1.45 -9.10
C GLU A 135 -15.23 1.68 -7.97
N PRO A 136 -14.83 2.92 -7.66
CA PRO A 136 -13.87 3.19 -6.58
C PRO A 136 -14.25 2.54 -5.24
N SER A 137 -15.56 2.37 -4.98
CA SER A 137 -16.12 1.68 -3.81
C SER A 137 -15.74 0.21 -3.70
N ASP A 138 -15.39 -0.44 -4.80
CA ASP A 138 -15.08 -1.87 -4.82
C ASP A 138 -13.67 -2.17 -4.31
N ASN A 139 -12.80 -1.16 -4.26
CA ASN A 139 -11.44 -1.28 -3.72
C ASN A 139 -11.49 -1.21 -2.19
N LYS A 140 -11.62 -2.36 -1.53
CA LYS A 140 -11.69 -2.48 -0.07
C LYS A 140 -10.28 -2.29 0.51
N ASN A 141 -10.14 -1.51 1.58
CA ASN A 141 -8.89 -1.46 2.33
C ASN A 141 -8.59 -2.85 2.92
N ASN A 142 -7.32 -3.24 2.85
CA ASN A 142 -6.81 -4.41 3.54
C ASN A 142 -6.11 -3.99 4.82
N TYR A 143 -6.85 -4.00 5.93
CA TYR A 143 -6.30 -3.67 7.25
C TYR A 143 -5.45 -4.81 7.84
N ASP A 144 -5.36 -5.97 7.20
CA ASP A 144 -4.48 -7.05 7.67
C ASP A 144 -3.04 -6.87 7.17
N ILE A 145 -2.81 -5.93 6.24
CA ILE A 145 -1.49 -5.56 5.72
C ILE A 145 -1.14 -4.16 6.24
N GLN A 146 0.06 -3.98 6.77
CA GLN A 146 0.48 -2.68 7.32
C GLN A 146 0.56 -1.61 6.23
N SER A 147 0.20 -0.38 6.61
CA SER A 147 0.31 0.78 5.73
C SER A 147 1.74 1.32 5.71
N TYR A 148 2.07 2.13 4.71
CA TYR A 148 3.40 2.73 4.56
C TYR A 148 3.32 4.26 4.58
N ASN A 149 4.10 4.89 5.45
CA ASN A 149 4.26 6.34 5.50
C ASN A 149 5.75 6.68 5.55
N TYR A 150 6.39 6.73 4.39
CA TYR A 150 7.76 7.21 4.29
C TYR A 150 7.94 8.25 3.20
N GLY A 151 7.25 9.35 3.41
CA GLY A 151 7.45 10.56 2.64
C GLY A 151 8.38 11.51 3.38
N ASN A 152 9.50 11.90 2.76
CA ASN A 152 10.19 13.11 3.20
C ASN A 152 9.42 14.30 2.62
N ALA A 153 8.86 15.09 3.51
CA ALA A 153 8.21 16.33 3.18
C ALA A 153 9.19 17.47 3.48
N GLY A 154 9.58 18.22 2.45
CA GLY A 154 10.39 19.42 2.65
C GLY A 154 9.63 20.41 3.53
N MET A 155 10.29 20.93 4.57
CA MET A 155 9.83 22.10 5.33
C MET A 155 10.99 23.11 5.40
N PRO A 156 10.92 24.24 4.65
CA PRO A 156 9.81 24.68 3.81
C PRO A 156 9.57 23.76 2.58
N PRO A 157 8.33 23.67 2.06
CA PRO A 157 8.01 22.93 0.85
C PRO A 157 8.82 23.43 -0.34
N THR A 158 9.21 22.50 -1.20
CA THR A 158 9.90 22.80 -2.46
C THR A 158 8.90 23.35 -3.46
N GLU A 159 9.21 24.47 -4.11
CA GLU A 159 8.36 24.98 -5.20
C GLU A 159 8.54 24.12 -6.45
N TYR A 160 7.43 23.83 -7.14
CA TYR A 160 7.51 23.19 -8.44
C TYR A 160 7.92 24.23 -9.49
N GLU A 161 9.18 24.20 -9.92
CA GLU A 161 9.78 25.22 -10.79
C GLU A 161 9.36 25.11 -12.28
N GLY A 162 8.34 24.31 -12.62
CA GLY A 162 7.76 24.25 -13.97
C GLY A 162 8.61 23.55 -15.05
N GLY A 163 9.90 23.30 -14.77
CA GLY A 163 10.86 22.74 -15.71
C GLY A 163 11.25 23.75 -16.80
N ASP A 164 12.55 24.02 -16.95
CA ASP A 164 13.08 24.77 -18.10
C ASP A 164 13.00 23.95 -19.41
#